data_AF-A0A956RIZ6-F1
#
_entry.id   AF-A0A956RIZ6-F1
#
_cell.length_a   1.000
_cell.length_b   1.000
_cell.length_c   1.000
_cell.angle_alpha   90.00
_cell.angle_beta   90.00
_cell.angle_gamma   90.00
#
_symmetry.space_group_name_H-M   'P 1'
#
loop_
_entity.id
_entity.type
_entity.pdbx_description
1 polymer ?
#
loop_
_entity_poly.entity_id
_entity_poly.type
_entity_poly.pdbx_seq_one_letter_code
_entity_poly.pdbx_strand_id
1 'polypeptide(L)'
;MIFRDAEGVTGALAVEAQGAGDPVADEPTPASLADDPTPAPVEDAPTPGPARIPTQISTDAESVRVAVGLGPSAPGSREEKALVSALEQAARASTEPRVELRRLRAGAGAPRRICRERADDLIIMVDYVADRPEPVLVPHDCTLDRPLGIRGAAAATEPGLVRALWDEHEALIRDGVQARRAGLAMNPKVRTGLIAGSAILVVGAAVGLILASTLRSETVVITVGP
;
A
#
# COMPACT_ATOMS: atom_id res chain seq x y z
N MET A 1 -20.35 40.06 -42.63
CA MET A 1 -20.66 41.14 -41.67
C MET A 1 -20.93 40.45 -40.34
N ILE A 2 -20.14 40.54 -39.26
CA ILE A 2 -19.15 41.52 -38.80
C ILE A 2 -18.05 40.76 -38.04
N PHE A 3 -16.81 41.19 -38.23
CA PHE A 3 -15.57 40.81 -37.52
C PHE A 3 -15.60 41.17 -36.03
N ARG A 4 -14.93 40.39 -35.17
CA ARG A 4 -14.16 40.96 -34.06
C ARG A 4 -13.07 40.02 -33.53
N ASP A 5 -11.84 40.46 -33.76
CA ASP A 5 -10.56 40.04 -33.21
C ASP A 5 -10.38 40.37 -31.72
N ALA A 6 -9.54 39.59 -31.04
CA ALA A 6 -8.65 39.95 -29.92
C ALA A 6 -7.78 38.71 -29.62
N GLU A 7 -6.55 38.56 -30.13
CA GLU A 7 -5.27 39.20 -29.75
C GLU A 7 -4.80 39.00 -28.29
N GLY A 8 -3.58 38.43 -28.18
CA GLY A 8 -2.63 38.58 -27.06
C GLY A 8 -2.81 37.56 -25.91
N VAL A 9 -1.79 36.89 -25.36
CA VAL A 9 -0.37 37.24 -25.22
C VAL A 9 0.46 35.96 -25.01
N THR A 10 1.55 35.87 -25.79
CA THR A 10 2.69 34.96 -25.65
C THR A 10 3.59 35.37 -24.49
N GLY A 11 4.00 34.42 -23.65
CA GLY A 11 4.98 34.62 -22.59
C GLY A 11 5.93 33.43 -22.52
N ALA A 12 6.95 33.44 -23.38
CA ALA A 12 8.11 32.56 -23.30
C ALA A 12 9.22 33.28 -22.53
N LEU A 13 9.76 32.64 -21.50
CA LEU A 13 11.07 33.00 -20.95
C LEU A 13 11.88 31.71 -20.78
N ALA A 14 12.81 31.55 -21.73
CA ALA A 14 13.96 30.67 -21.63
C ALA A 14 14.99 31.31 -20.70
N VAL A 15 15.61 30.50 -19.84
CA VAL A 15 16.85 30.87 -19.14
C VAL A 15 17.88 29.81 -19.48
N GLU A 16 18.78 30.17 -20.39
CA GLU A 16 20.08 29.53 -20.58
C GLU A 16 21.05 30.04 -19.52
N ALA A 17 21.81 29.15 -18.90
CA ALA A 17 23.05 29.50 -18.21
C ALA A 17 24.09 28.41 -18.51
N GLN A 18 24.98 28.73 -19.46
CA GLN A 18 26.22 28.03 -19.75
C GLN A 18 27.27 28.39 -18.69
N GLY A 19 28.02 27.41 -18.22
CA GLY A 19 29.21 27.59 -17.40
C GLY A 19 30.20 26.48 -17.69
N ALA A 20 31.05 26.70 -18.69
CA ALA A 20 32.18 25.86 -19.04
C ALA A 20 33.46 26.44 -18.40
N GLY A 21 34.31 25.56 -17.84
CA GLY A 21 35.62 25.92 -17.31
C GLY A 21 36.35 24.71 -16.71
N ASP A 22 37.04 23.95 -17.56
CA ASP A 22 38.15 23.02 -17.24
C ASP A 22 39.50 23.79 -17.33
N PRO A 23 40.69 23.18 -17.12
CA PRO A 23 41.24 22.52 -15.93
C PRO A 23 42.67 23.05 -15.61
N VAL A 24 43.26 22.75 -14.44
CA VAL A 24 44.70 22.99 -14.17
C VAL A 24 45.34 21.84 -13.38
N ALA A 25 46.36 21.23 -13.98
CA ALA A 25 47.36 20.30 -13.42
C ALA A 25 48.39 21.05 -12.54
N ASP A 26 49.33 20.51 -11.76
CA ASP A 26 50.03 19.22 -11.69
C ASP A 26 50.89 19.20 -10.38
N GLU A 27 51.26 17.99 -9.92
CA GLU A 27 52.49 17.59 -9.16
C GLU A 27 52.92 18.17 -7.78
N PRO A 28 53.90 17.58 -7.03
CA PRO A 28 54.11 16.17 -6.63
C PRO A 28 54.49 15.95 -5.12
N THR A 29 54.62 14.67 -4.77
CA THR A 29 55.06 13.92 -3.54
C THR A 29 56.21 14.50 -2.67
N PRO A 30 56.35 14.09 -1.38
CA PRO A 30 57.34 13.03 -1.08
C PRO A 30 56.91 11.98 -0.03
N ALA A 31 57.62 10.85 -0.07
CA ALA A 31 57.43 9.62 0.71
C ALA A 31 58.15 9.62 2.09
N SER A 32 57.72 8.72 2.98
CA SER A 32 58.55 8.09 4.04
C SER A 32 57.84 6.81 4.50
N LEU A 33 58.37 5.61 4.16
CA LEU A 33 59.30 4.80 4.97
C LEU A 33 58.69 4.45 6.33
N ALA A 34 58.02 3.28 6.43
CA ALA A 34 58.58 1.98 6.79
C ALA A 34 58.53 1.75 8.32
N ASP A 35 57.73 0.77 8.76
CA ASP A 35 58.20 -0.26 9.70
C ASP A 35 57.11 -1.33 9.88
N ASP A 36 57.48 -2.56 9.58
CA ASP A 36 56.76 -3.78 9.89
C ASP A 36 57.28 -4.26 11.26
N PRO A 37 56.40 -4.67 12.19
CA PRO A 37 56.61 -6.02 12.69
C PRO A 37 55.30 -6.79 12.85
N THR A 38 55.25 -7.92 12.15
CA THR A 38 54.34 -9.05 12.36
C THR A 38 54.28 -9.49 13.83
N PRO A 39 53.08 -9.70 14.39
CA PRO A 39 52.85 -10.67 15.44
C PRO A 39 52.05 -11.90 14.94
N ALA A 40 52.31 -13.02 15.61
CA ALA A 40 51.86 -14.39 15.38
C ALA A 40 50.32 -14.61 15.25
N PRO A 41 49.89 -15.75 14.68
CA PRO A 41 48.46 -16.08 14.52
C PRO A 41 47.85 -16.43 15.88
N VAL A 42 46.79 -15.71 16.26
CA VAL A 42 45.98 -16.01 17.45
C VAL A 42 44.69 -16.69 17.00
N GLU A 43 44.41 -17.83 17.62
CA GLU A 43 43.24 -18.69 17.42
C GLU A 43 41.90 -17.94 17.46
N ASP A 44 40.99 -18.39 16.59
CA ASP A 44 39.59 -18.00 16.50
C ASP A 44 38.84 -18.23 17.83
N ALA A 45 38.37 -17.13 18.42
CA ALA A 45 37.26 -17.14 19.36
C ALA A 45 36.07 -16.38 18.72
N PRO A 46 34.87 -16.97 18.59
CA PRO A 46 33.73 -16.30 17.97
C PRO A 46 33.26 -15.15 18.86
N THR A 47 33.56 -13.93 18.42
CA THR A 47 33.02 -12.70 19.03
C THR A 47 31.53 -12.61 18.70
N PRO A 48 30.63 -12.39 19.69
CA PRO A 48 29.23 -12.09 19.40
C PRO A 48 29.18 -10.77 18.65
N GLY A 49 28.85 -10.80 17.36
CA GLY A 49 28.69 -9.61 16.55
C GLY A 49 27.63 -8.68 17.16
N PRO A 50 27.78 -7.34 17.04
CA PRO A 50 26.78 -6.42 17.55
C PRO A 50 25.43 -6.73 16.92
N ALA A 51 24.40 -6.81 17.76
CA ALA A 51 23.02 -6.98 17.32
C ALA A 51 22.70 -5.91 16.27
N ARG A 52 22.50 -6.35 15.03
CA ARG A 52 22.01 -5.47 13.96
C ARG A 52 20.58 -5.08 14.34
N ILE A 53 20.43 -3.91 14.94
CA ILE A 53 19.15 -3.22 14.99
C ILE A 53 18.75 -3.06 13.51
N PRO A 54 17.61 -3.62 13.06
CA PRO A 54 17.17 -3.42 11.69
C PRO A 54 16.76 -1.96 11.52
N THR A 55 17.71 -1.13 11.12
CA THR A 55 17.45 0.23 10.63
C THR A 55 16.97 0.12 9.20
N GLN A 56 15.76 -0.40 9.00
CA GLN A 56 15.03 -0.24 7.75
C GLN A 56 13.82 0.64 8.03
N ILE A 57 14.02 1.95 7.91
CA ILE A 57 12.91 2.86 7.62
C ILE A 57 12.66 2.64 6.13
N SER A 58 11.82 1.67 5.79
CA SER A 58 11.33 1.49 4.43
C SER A 58 10.45 2.69 4.09
N THR A 59 11.03 3.72 3.48
CA THR A 59 10.28 4.68 2.67
C THR A 59 9.98 4.04 1.33
N ASP A 60 9.31 2.89 1.34
CA ASP A 60 8.76 2.32 0.12
C ASP A 60 7.55 3.20 -0.21
N ALA A 61 7.68 4.01 -1.26
CA ALA A 61 6.54 4.70 -1.83
C ALA A 61 5.53 3.60 -2.21
N GLU A 62 4.47 3.48 -1.41
CA GLU A 62 3.48 2.41 -1.49
C GLU A 62 2.96 2.34 -2.93
N SER A 63 3.32 1.26 -3.65
CA SER A 63 2.81 1.01 -4.98
C SER A 63 1.51 0.23 -4.86
N VAL A 64 0.50 0.66 -5.63
CA VAL A 64 -0.83 0.04 -5.66
C VAL A 64 -0.97 -0.72 -6.97
N ARG A 65 -1.26 -2.03 -6.87
CA ARG A 65 -1.53 -2.86 -8.05
C ARG A 65 -2.97 -2.69 -8.47
N VAL A 66 -3.14 -2.14 -9.67
CA VAL A 66 -4.46 -1.83 -10.22
C VAL A 66 -4.71 -2.70 -11.44
N ALA A 67 -5.82 -3.42 -11.44
CA ALA A 67 -6.30 -4.16 -12.60
C ALA A 67 -7.50 -3.45 -13.24
N VAL A 68 -7.45 -3.23 -14.55
CA VAL A 68 -8.50 -2.51 -15.29
C VAL A 68 -9.09 -3.35 -16.41
N GLY A 69 -10.39 -3.26 -16.65
CA GLY A 69 -11.00 -4.02 -17.74
C GLY A 69 -12.50 -3.86 -17.89
N LEU A 70 -13.09 -4.80 -18.63
CA LEU A 70 -14.54 -4.88 -18.85
C LEU A 70 -15.18 -5.80 -17.82
N GLY A 71 -16.29 -5.35 -17.24
CA GLY A 71 -17.13 -6.16 -16.38
C GLY A 71 -17.95 -7.20 -17.15
N PRO A 72 -18.58 -8.14 -16.44
CA PRO A 72 -19.35 -9.23 -17.06
C PRO A 72 -20.58 -8.75 -17.86
N SER A 73 -21.13 -7.59 -17.55
CA SER A 73 -22.31 -7.05 -18.26
C SER A 73 -21.93 -6.14 -19.43
N ALA A 74 -20.65 -5.81 -19.58
CA ALA A 74 -20.15 -5.00 -20.70
C ALA A 74 -19.91 -5.87 -21.95
N PRO A 75 -20.59 -5.63 -23.08
CA PRO A 75 -20.48 -6.42 -24.29
C PRO A 75 -19.13 -6.28 -25.03
N GLY A 76 -18.30 -5.30 -24.66
CA GLY A 76 -17.02 -5.00 -25.29
C GLY A 76 -17.15 -4.14 -26.54
N SER A 77 -18.08 -3.17 -26.50
CA SER A 77 -18.26 -2.18 -27.56
C SER A 77 -17.00 -1.33 -27.77
N ARG A 78 -16.93 -0.60 -28.89
CA ARG A 78 -15.79 0.28 -29.18
C ARG A 78 -15.65 1.39 -28.13
N GLU A 79 -16.77 1.91 -27.67
CA GLU A 79 -16.84 2.95 -26.64
C GLU A 79 -16.33 2.44 -25.29
N GLU A 80 -16.75 1.26 -24.86
CA GLU A 80 -16.26 0.64 -23.62
C GLU A 80 -14.75 0.36 -23.67
N LYS A 81 -14.24 -0.12 -24.80
CA LYS A 81 -12.81 -0.34 -25.02
C LYS A 81 -12.02 0.98 -25.00
N ALA A 82 -12.62 2.07 -25.46
CA ALA A 82 -12.03 3.40 -25.38
C ALA A 82 -11.98 3.88 -23.92
N LEU A 83 -13.04 3.66 -23.13
CA LEU A 83 -13.06 3.95 -21.70
C LEU A 83 -11.99 3.17 -20.93
N VAL A 84 -11.84 1.87 -21.20
CA VAL A 84 -10.76 1.08 -20.58
C VAL A 84 -9.38 1.63 -20.97
N SER A 85 -9.18 2.00 -22.23
CA SER A 85 -7.91 2.58 -22.68
C SER A 85 -7.62 3.95 -22.06
N ALA A 86 -8.65 4.79 -21.88
CA ALA A 86 -8.54 6.06 -21.19
C ALA A 86 -8.19 5.86 -19.71
N LEU A 87 -8.88 4.93 -19.05
CA LEU A 87 -8.62 4.55 -17.66
C LEU A 87 -7.19 4.02 -17.47
N GLU A 88 -6.68 3.22 -18.40
CA GLU A 88 -5.29 2.77 -18.38
C GLU A 88 -4.30 3.93 -18.45
N GLN A 89 -4.56 4.92 -19.31
CA GLN A 89 -3.71 6.10 -19.44
C GLN A 89 -3.76 6.98 -18.19
N ALA A 90 -4.96 7.26 -17.68
CA ALA A 90 -5.16 8.04 -16.48
C ALA A 90 -4.52 7.37 -15.25
N ALA A 91 -4.70 6.06 -15.09
CA ALA A 91 -4.09 5.31 -13.99
C ALA A 91 -2.56 5.30 -14.05
N ARG A 92 -1.96 5.23 -15.26
CA ARG A 92 -0.50 5.36 -15.43
C ARG A 92 0.01 6.76 -15.12
N ALA A 93 -0.82 7.78 -15.34
CA ALA A 93 -0.48 9.17 -15.05
C ALA A 93 -0.61 9.52 -13.55
N SER A 94 -1.17 8.63 -12.73
CA SER A 94 -1.23 8.81 -11.28
C SER A 94 0.17 8.73 -10.67
N THR A 95 0.60 9.82 -10.01
CA THR A 95 1.91 9.90 -9.35
C THR A 95 1.87 9.51 -7.88
N GLU A 96 0.70 9.63 -7.23
CA GLU A 96 0.48 9.35 -5.81
C GLU A 96 -0.90 8.72 -5.62
N PRO A 97 -1.02 7.41 -5.28
CA PRO A 97 0.05 6.43 -5.14
C PRO A 97 0.68 6.06 -6.50
N ARG A 98 1.87 5.44 -6.47
CA ARG A 98 2.48 4.84 -7.66
C ARG A 98 1.65 3.64 -8.10
N VAL A 99 1.37 3.52 -9.40
CA VAL A 99 0.46 2.49 -9.91
C VAL A 99 1.20 1.40 -10.68
N GLU A 100 1.04 0.15 -10.24
CA GLU A 100 1.39 -1.04 -11.02
C GLU A 100 0.15 -1.50 -11.79
N LEU A 101 0.08 -1.11 -13.06
CA LEU A 101 -1.12 -1.32 -13.87
C LEU A 101 -1.11 -2.64 -14.63
N ARG A 102 -2.24 -3.35 -14.60
CA ARG A 102 -2.50 -4.55 -15.40
C ARG A 102 -3.83 -4.47 -16.13
N ARG A 103 -3.84 -4.84 -17.40
CA ARG A 103 -5.08 -4.98 -18.18
C ARG A 103 -5.69 -6.37 -17.99
N LEU A 104 -6.98 -6.40 -17.69
CA LEU A 104 -7.78 -7.62 -17.63
C LEU A 104 -8.20 -8.05 -19.04
N ARG A 105 -8.27 -9.36 -19.26
CA ARG A 105 -8.83 -9.93 -20.49
C ARG A 105 -10.35 -9.74 -20.50
N ALA A 106 -10.93 -9.62 -21.68
CA ALA A 106 -12.38 -9.64 -21.82
C ALA A 106 -12.95 -10.93 -21.20
N GLY A 107 -14.03 -10.81 -20.43
CA GLY A 107 -14.62 -11.95 -19.74
C GLY A 107 -13.81 -12.48 -18.55
N ALA A 108 -12.93 -11.67 -17.93
CA ALA A 108 -12.19 -12.04 -16.72
C ALA A 108 -13.09 -12.45 -15.53
N GLY A 109 -14.38 -12.14 -15.60
CA GLY A 109 -15.38 -12.50 -14.61
C GLY A 109 -15.59 -11.40 -13.58
N ALA A 110 -16.23 -11.75 -12.46
CA ALA A 110 -16.57 -10.81 -11.41
C ALA A 110 -15.32 -10.39 -10.57
N PRO A 111 -15.27 -9.16 -10.04
CA PRO A 111 -14.12 -8.64 -9.29
C PRO A 111 -13.67 -9.55 -8.14
N ARG A 112 -14.63 -10.04 -7.34
CA ARG A 112 -14.35 -10.94 -6.20
C ARG A 112 -13.61 -12.21 -6.60
N ARG A 113 -13.84 -12.73 -7.81
CA ARG A 113 -13.13 -13.91 -8.32
C ARG A 113 -11.70 -13.54 -8.70
N ILE A 114 -11.53 -12.42 -9.40
CA ILE A 114 -10.22 -11.92 -9.82
C ILE A 114 -9.35 -11.63 -8.58
N CYS A 115 -9.89 -10.97 -7.55
CA CYS A 115 -9.20 -10.71 -6.27
C CYS A 115 -8.78 -11.98 -5.51
N ARG A 116 -9.41 -13.14 -5.77
CA ARG A 116 -9.02 -14.42 -5.14
C ARG A 116 -7.88 -15.10 -5.87
N GLU A 117 -7.89 -14.97 -7.19
CA GLU A 117 -6.94 -15.64 -8.07
C GLU A 117 -5.63 -14.87 -8.19
N ARG A 118 -5.63 -13.58 -7.86
CA ARG A 118 -4.52 -12.65 -8.07
C ARG A 118 -4.34 -11.71 -6.88
N ALA A 119 -3.12 -11.20 -6.74
CA ALA A 119 -2.74 -10.21 -5.75
C ALA A 119 -2.79 -8.81 -6.38
N ASP A 120 -3.94 -8.38 -6.86
CA ASP A 120 -4.18 -6.96 -7.16
C ASP A 120 -4.80 -6.32 -5.91
N ASP A 121 -4.57 -5.04 -5.69
CA ASP A 121 -5.09 -4.32 -4.52
C ASP A 121 -6.42 -3.63 -4.89
N LEU A 122 -6.53 -3.15 -6.13
CA LEU A 122 -7.71 -2.51 -6.68
C LEU A 122 -8.06 -3.08 -8.06
N ILE A 123 -9.34 -3.31 -8.31
CA ILE A 123 -9.89 -3.64 -9.63
C ILE A 123 -10.85 -2.53 -10.05
N ILE A 124 -10.71 -1.98 -11.25
CA ILE A 124 -11.64 -0.99 -11.81
C ILE A 124 -12.20 -1.54 -13.12
N MET A 125 -13.50 -1.84 -13.14
CA MET A 125 -14.16 -2.35 -14.34
C MET A 125 -15.09 -1.32 -14.95
N VAL A 126 -15.16 -1.29 -16.28
CA VAL A 126 -16.24 -0.64 -17.02
C VAL A 126 -17.40 -1.62 -17.11
N ASP A 127 -18.55 -1.27 -16.54
CA ASP A 127 -19.73 -2.15 -16.48
C ASP A 127 -21.03 -1.31 -16.53
N TYR A 128 -22.17 -1.99 -16.59
CA TYR A 128 -23.50 -1.38 -16.55
C TYR A 128 -24.20 -1.70 -15.22
N VAL A 129 -24.98 -0.75 -14.71
CA VAL A 129 -25.82 -0.93 -13.51
C VAL A 129 -27.27 -0.70 -13.87
N ALA A 130 -28.19 -1.40 -13.21
CA ALA A 130 -29.60 -1.46 -13.62
C ALA A 130 -30.29 -0.08 -13.78
N ASP A 131 -29.87 0.90 -12.97
CA ASP A 131 -30.48 2.23 -12.94
C ASP A 131 -29.82 3.24 -13.90
N ARG A 132 -28.87 2.81 -14.75
CA ARG A 132 -28.16 3.69 -15.68
C ARG A 132 -27.96 3.06 -17.06
N PRO A 133 -28.33 3.75 -18.15
CA PRO A 133 -28.08 3.27 -19.50
C PRO A 133 -26.62 3.47 -19.94
N GLU A 134 -25.89 4.43 -19.37
CA GLU A 134 -24.48 4.67 -19.69
C GLU A 134 -23.53 3.73 -18.92
N PRO A 135 -22.38 3.36 -19.51
CA PRO A 135 -21.36 2.60 -18.80
C PRO A 135 -20.80 3.40 -17.62
N VAL A 136 -20.48 2.71 -16.53
CA VAL A 136 -19.91 3.27 -15.30
C VAL A 136 -18.63 2.53 -14.92
N LEU A 137 -17.82 3.18 -14.09
CA LEU A 137 -16.67 2.54 -13.46
C LEU A 137 -17.12 1.92 -12.14
N VAL A 138 -16.90 0.61 -12.02
CA VAL A 138 -17.21 -0.21 -10.85
C VAL A 138 -15.89 -0.63 -10.19
N PRO A 139 -15.35 0.20 -9.28
CA PRO A 139 -14.15 -0.12 -8.52
C PRO A 139 -14.44 -1.16 -7.42
N HIS A 140 -13.48 -2.03 -7.17
CA HIS A 140 -13.52 -3.06 -6.16
C HIS A 140 -12.17 -3.15 -5.46
N ASP A 141 -12.22 -3.07 -4.13
CA ASP A 141 -11.07 -3.19 -3.26
C ASP A 141 -10.86 -4.66 -2.90
N CYS A 142 -9.74 -5.22 -3.36
CA CYS A 142 -9.41 -6.62 -3.12
C CYS A 142 -8.90 -6.88 -1.69
N THR A 143 -8.26 -5.88 -1.09
CA THR A 143 -7.76 -5.93 0.29
C THR A 143 -8.91 -6.01 1.28
N LEU A 144 -9.99 -5.28 1.03
CA LEU A 144 -11.20 -5.27 1.87
C LEU A 144 -12.32 -6.21 1.34
N ASP A 145 -12.13 -6.86 0.17
CA ASP A 145 -13.12 -7.72 -0.55
C ASP A 145 -14.49 -7.06 -0.76
N ARG A 146 -14.50 -5.78 -1.15
CA ARG A 146 -15.73 -4.98 -1.22
C ARG A 146 -15.77 -4.01 -2.41
N PRO A 147 -16.97 -3.69 -2.91
CA PRO A 147 -17.12 -2.59 -3.85
C PRO A 147 -16.77 -1.26 -3.18
N LEU A 148 -16.14 -0.38 -3.95
CA LEU A 148 -16.02 1.04 -3.66
C LEU A 148 -17.12 1.81 -4.41
N GLY A 149 -17.24 3.11 -4.18
CA GLY A 149 -18.28 3.92 -4.82
C GLY A 149 -18.19 3.90 -6.36
N ILE A 150 -19.33 3.75 -7.02
CA ILE A 150 -19.43 3.78 -8.49
C ILE A 150 -19.06 5.18 -9.00
N ARG A 151 -18.30 5.26 -10.10
CA ARG A 151 -17.95 6.52 -10.76
C ARG A 151 -18.53 6.54 -12.18
N GLY A 152 -18.86 7.74 -12.68
CA GLY A 152 -19.30 7.89 -14.07
C GLY A 152 -18.17 7.64 -15.08
N ALA A 153 -18.51 7.39 -16.35
CA ALA A 153 -17.53 7.17 -17.43
C ALA A 153 -16.50 8.31 -17.56
N ALA A 154 -16.89 9.57 -17.31
CA ALA A 154 -15.99 10.72 -17.38
C ALA A 154 -14.78 10.61 -16.42
N ALA A 155 -14.91 9.87 -15.31
CA ALA A 155 -13.81 9.65 -14.39
C ALA A 155 -12.67 8.81 -15.00
N ALA A 156 -12.90 8.12 -16.12
CA ALA A 156 -11.87 7.30 -16.78
C ALA A 156 -10.70 8.13 -17.32
N THR A 157 -10.88 9.43 -17.55
CA THR A 157 -9.81 10.33 -18.01
C THR A 157 -9.14 11.10 -16.89
N GLU A 158 -9.60 10.94 -15.64
CA GLU A 158 -9.13 11.72 -14.50
C GLU A 158 -7.86 11.07 -13.88
N PRO A 159 -6.69 11.72 -13.92
CA PRO A 159 -5.47 11.15 -13.35
C PRO A 159 -5.57 10.92 -11.83
N GLY A 160 -6.40 11.71 -11.15
CA GLY A 160 -6.65 11.60 -9.72
C GLY A 160 -7.61 10.47 -9.30
N LEU A 161 -8.17 9.71 -10.24
CA LEU A 161 -9.14 8.65 -9.92
C LEU A 161 -8.55 7.60 -8.97
N VAL A 162 -7.33 7.12 -9.23
CA VAL A 162 -6.72 6.07 -8.40
C VAL A 162 -6.48 6.60 -6.98
N ARG A 163 -5.98 7.84 -6.85
CA ARG A 163 -5.81 8.48 -5.54
C ARG A 163 -7.14 8.57 -4.79
N ALA A 164 -8.19 9.04 -5.45
CA ALA A 164 -9.51 9.17 -4.82
C ALA A 164 -10.09 7.82 -4.37
N LEU A 165 -9.81 6.73 -5.10
CA LEU A 165 -10.22 5.38 -4.69
C LEU A 165 -9.36 4.85 -3.54
N TRP A 166 -8.06 5.21 -3.51
CA TRP A 166 -7.17 4.86 -2.41
C TRP A 166 -7.51 5.62 -1.13
N ASP A 167 -7.87 6.90 -1.23
CA ASP A 167 -8.39 7.69 -0.11
C ASP A 167 -9.68 7.07 0.46
N GLU A 168 -10.56 6.54 -0.39
CA GLU A 168 -11.75 5.81 0.03
C GLU A 168 -11.36 4.52 0.77
N HIS A 169 -10.39 3.75 0.27
CA HIS A 169 -9.83 2.59 0.96
C HIS A 169 -9.27 2.94 2.36
N GLU A 170 -8.43 3.97 2.45
CA GLU A 170 -7.85 4.45 3.71
C GLU A 170 -8.92 4.93 4.70
N ALA A 171 -9.96 5.61 4.21
CA ALA A 171 -11.10 6.01 5.03
C ALA A 171 -11.83 4.80 5.62
N LEU A 172 -12.05 3.77 4.81
CA LEU A 172 -12.69 2.53 5.29
C LEU A 172 -11.85 1.79 6.33
N ILE A 173 -10.52 1.76 6.17
CA ILE A 173 -9.62 1.21 7.19
C ILE A 173 -9.72 2.02 8.48
N ARG A 174 -9.73 3.36 8.38
CA ARG A 174 -9.87 4.26 9.53
C ARG A 174 -11.18 4.05 10.27
N ASP A 175 -12.25 3.73 9.54
CA ASP A 175 -13.57 3.39 10.08
C ASP A 175 -13.64 1.96 10.65
N GLY A 176 -12.53 1.22 10.66
CA GLY A 176 -12.41 -0.10 11.27
C GLY A 176 -12.84 -1.25 10.37
N VAL A 177 -13.00 -1.02 9.06
CA VAL A 177 -13.24 -2.10 8.11
C VAL A 177 -11.98 -2.97 8.04
N GLN A 178 -12.11 -4.21 8.50
CA GLN A 178 -10.99 -5.14 8.53
C GLN A 178 -10.64 -5.64 7.14
N ALA A 179 -9.34 -5.72 6.86
CA ALA A 179 -8.85 -6.39 5.67
C ALA A 179 -9.38 -7.83 5.61
N ARG A 180 -9.71 -8.26 4.41
CA ARG A 180 -9.98 -9.64 4.07
C ARG A 180 -8.79 -10.46 4.58
N ARG A 181 -9.05 -11.42 5.46
CA ARG A 181 -8.05 -12.44 5.85
C ARG A 181 -7.73 -13.27 4.62
N ALA A 182 -6.81 -12.79 3.78
CA ALA A 182 -6.30 -13.48 2.62
C ALA A 182 -5.55 -14.72 3.14
N GLY A 183 -6.26 -15.84 3.19
CA GLY A 183 -5.67 -17.13 3.51
C GLY A 183 -4.85 -17.15 4.80
N LEU A 184 -5.53 -17.22 5.95
CA LEU A 184 -5.13 -18.26 6.89
C LEU A 184 -5.45 -19.61 6.24
N ALA A 185 -4.69 -19.96 5.19
CA ALA A 185 -4.36 -21.34 4.89
C ALA A 185 -3.45 -21.83 6.02
N MET A 186 -3.97 -21.84 7.25
CA MET A 186 -3.36 -22.57 8.33
C MET A 186 -3.37 -24.02 7.88
N ASN A 187 -2.17 -24.55 7.66
CA ASN A 187 -1.93 -25.97 7.50
C ASN A 187 -2.86 -26.74 8.46
N PRO A 188 -3.63 -27.75 8.02
CA PRO A 188 -4.59 -28.44 8.88
C PRO A 188 -3.96 -28.99 10.17
N LYS A 189 -2.64 -29.14 10.23
CA LYS A 189 -1.87 -29.52 11.42
C LYS A 189 -1.81 -28.44 12.52
N VAL A 190 -2.02 -27.16 12.21
CA VAL A 190 -2.05 -26.06 13.19
C VAL A 190 -3.42 -25.94 13.88
N ARG A 191 -4.51 -26.40 13.22
CA ARG A 191 -5.87 -26.40 13.78
C ARG A 191 -6.01 -27.24 15.05
N THR A 192 -5.30 -28.37 15.15
CA THR A 192 -5.38 -29.24 16.33
C THR A 192 -4.61 -28.69 17.54
N GLY A 193 -3.59 -27.85 17.31
CA GLY A 193 -2.83 -27.20 18.39
C GLY A 193 -3.53 -25.98 19.00
N LEU A 194 -4.28 -25.21 18.21
CA LEU A 194 -4.94 -23.99 18.69
C LEU A 194 -6.23 -24.25 19.49
N ILE A 195 -6.91 -25.37 19.23
CA ILE A 195 -8.09 -25.78 20.03
C ILE A 195 -7.66 -26.28 21.42
N ALA A 196 -6.42 -26.74 21.59
CA ALA A 196 -5.86 -27.09 22.90
C ALA A 196 -5.38 -25.87 23.70
N GLY A 197 -5.05 -24.75 23.05
CA GLY A 197 -4.52 -23.55 23.73
C GLY A 197 -5.57 -22.58 24.27
N SER A 198 -6.79 -22.57 23.72
CA SER A 198 -7.83 -21.60 24.11
C SER A 198 -8.44 -21.84 25.49
N ALA A 199 -8.38 -23.07 26.01
CA ALA A 199 -8.84 -23.37 27.36
C ALA A 199 -7.93 -22.78 28.46
N ILE A 200 -6.63 -22.60 28.18
CA ILE A 200 -5.65 -22.17 29.18
C ILE A 200 -5.78 -20.66 29.48
N LEU A 201 -6.08 -19.84 28.47
CA LEU A 201 -6.23 -18.38 28.66
C LEU A 201 -7.47 -18.01 29.47
N VAL A 202 -8.58 -18.74 29.33
CA VAL A 202 -9.80 -18.46 30.10
C VAL A 202 -9.62 -18.86 31.57
N VAL A 203 -8.97 -20.00 31.84
CA VAL A 203 -8.69 -20.44 33.22
C VAL A 203 -7.66 -19.51 33.89
N GLY A 204 -6.60 -19.10 33.17
CA GLY A 204 -5.60 -18.18 33.70
C GLY A 204 -6.16 -16.81 34.07
N ALA A 205 -7.05 -16.26 33.23
CA ALA A 205 -7.73 -15.00 33.51
C ALA A 205 -8.66 -15.09 34.73
N ALA A 206 -9.39 -16.19 34.89
CA ALA A 206 -10.27 -16.40 36.04
C ALA A 206 -9.49 -16.52 37.37
N VAL A 207 -8.37 -17.26 37.37
CA VAL A 207 -7.52 -17.41 38.58
C VAL A 207 -6.81 -16.10 38.94
N GLY A 208 -6.30 -15.36 37.94
CA GLY A 208 -5.67 -14.05 38.18
C GLY A 208 -6.62 -13.01 38.76
N LEU A 209 -7.89 -13.02 38.32
CA LEU A 209 -8.90 -12.06 38.78
C LEU A 209 -9.38 -12.36 40.22
N ILE A 210 -9.43 -13.65 40.60
CA ILE A 210 -9.73 -14.05 41.98
C ILE A 210 -8.61 -13.62 42.93
N LEU A 211 -7.34 -13.88 42.59
CA LEU A 211 -6.18 -13.45 43.39
C LEU A 211 -6.09 -11.92 43.54
N ALA A 212 -6.35 -11.17 42.47
CA ALA A 212 -6.37 -9.71 42.52
C ALA A 212 -7.49 -9.14 43.42
N SER A 213 -8.62 -9.84 43.55
CA SER A 213 -9.73 -9.40 44.42
C SER A 213 -9.47 -9.64 45.91
N THR A 214 -8.68 -10.66 46.25
CA THR A 214 -8.43 -11.03 47.66
C THR A 214 -7.44 -10.12 48.38
N LEU A 215 -6.62 -9.37 47.65
CA LEU A 215 -5.62 -8.46 48.23
C LEU A 215 -6.15 -7.06 48.58
N ARG A 216 -7.44 -6.78 48.35
CA ARG A 216 -8.01 -5.43 48.51
C ARG A 216 -8.79 -5.19 49.81
N SER A 217 -8.75 -6.14 50.75
CA SER A 217 -9.56 -6.07 51.98
C SER A 217 -8.74 -6.34 53.24
N GLU A 218 -7.73 -5.50 53.52
CA GLU A 218 -7.27 -5.29 54.90
C GLU A 218 -7.57 -3.84 55.27
N THR A 219 -8.80 -3.60 55.73
CA THR A 219 -9.14 -2.37 56.47
C THR A 219 -9.07 -2.71 57.94
N VAL A 220 -7.91 -2.49 58.55
CA VAL A 220 -7.70 -2.64 59.99
C VAL A 220 -8.47 -1.53 60.70
N VAL A 221 -9.55 -1.90 61.38
CA VAL A 221 -10.27 -1.01 62.30
C VAL A 221 -9.44 -0.88 63.57
N ILE A 222 -8.81 0.29 63.76
CA ILE A 222 -8.20 0.65 65.04
C ILE A 222 -9.33 1.09 65.98
N THR A 223 -9.76 0.20 66.86
CA THR A 223 -10.55 0.57 68.04
C THR A 223 -9.66 1.29 69.04
N VAL A 224 -9.87 2.60 69.23
CA VAL A 224 -9.33 3.35 70.37
C VAL A 224 -10.47 3.54 71.37
N GLY A 225 -10.36 2.89 72.53
CA GLY A 225 -11.25 3.12 73.67
C GLY A 225 -10.74 4.27 74.56
N PRO A 226 -11.63 4.93 75.32
CA PRO A 226 -11.25 5.97 76.29
C PRO A 226 -10.51 5.41 77.51
#